data_AF-A0A1Y3X2E4-F1
#
_entry.id   AF-A0A1Y3X2E4-F1
#
_cell.length_a   1.000
_cell.length_b   1.000
_cell.length_c   1.000
_cell.angle_alpha   90.00
_cell.angle_beta   90.00
_cell.angle_gamma   90.00
#
_symmetry.space_group_name_H-M   'P 1'
#
loop_
_entity.id
_entity.type
_entity.pdbx_description
1 polymer ?
#
loop_
_entity_poly.entity_id
_entity_poly.type
_entity_poly.pdbx_seq_one_letter_code
_entity_poly.pdbx_strand_id
1 'polypeptide(L)' 'MEQTLKQPAEQAAFTREELMRRLEEHRRKKKEIIRMMEDYLKEECKKRTGREPESFEVW' A
#
# COMPACT_ATOMS: atom_id res chain seq x y z
N MET A 1 16.34 17.26 -32.18
CA MET A 1 15.47 17.30 -30.99
C MET A 1 16.14 16.46 -29.92
N GLU A 2 17.07 17.05 -29.17
CA GLU A 2 17.64 16.39 -27.99
C GLU A 2 16.60 16.48 -26.88
N GLN A 3 15.93 15.37 -26.60
CA GLN A 3 15.28 15.20 -25.30
C GLN A 3 16.40 15.13 -24.27
N THR A 4 16.76 16.29 -23.73
CA THR A 4 17.55 16.39 -22.52
C THR A 4 16.74 15.64 -21.45
N LEU A 5 17.14 14.40 -21.18
CA LEU A 5 16.81 13.70 -19.96
C LEU A 5 17.23 14.65 -18.86
N LYS A 6 16.28 15.42 -18.31
CA LYS A 6 16.49 16.18 -17.09
C LYS A 6 16.87 15.12 -16.06
N GLN A 7 18.17 14.97 -15.85
CA GLN A 7 18.74 14.35 -14.66
C GLN A 7 17.90 14.87 -13.50
N PRO A 8 17.42 14.02 -12.58
CA PRO A 8 16.71 14.51 -11.42
C PRO A 8 17.70 15.40 -10.68
N ALA A 9 17.55 16.71 -10.89
CA ALA A 9 18.30 17.75 -10.23
C ALA A 9 18.22 17.43 -8.74
N GLU A 10 19.37 17.16 -8.15
CA GLU A 10 19.62 17.10 -6.70
C GLU A 10 18.34 16.87 -5.90
N GLN A 11 17.93 15.60 -5.77
CA GLN A 11 17.00 15.24 -4.70
C GLN A 11 17.68 15.70 -3.41
N ALA A 12 17.27 16.85 -2.88
CA ALA A 12 17.69 17.31 -1.57
C ALA A 12 17.56 16.11 -0.63
N ALA A 13 18.70 15.62 -0.12
CA ALA A 13 18.72 14.41 0.67
C ALA A 13 17.70 14.59 1.80
N PHE A 14 16.63 13.78 1.78
CA PHE A 14 15.57 13.90 2.76
C PHE A 14 16.19 13.80 4.16
N THR A 15 15.73 14.64 5.09
CA THR A 15 16.17 14.50 6.47
C THR A 15 15.75 13.13 7.01
N ARG A 16 16.45 12.64 8.02
CA ARG A 16 16.12 11.36 8.64
C ARG A 16 14.68 11.35 9.14
N GLU A 17 14.21 12.48 9.70
CA GLU A 17 12.84 12.66 10.19
C GLU A 17 11.82 12.55 9.06
N GLU A 18 12.11 13.16 7.90
CA GLU A 18 11.26 13.10 6.71
C GLU A 18 11.14 11.66 6.19
N LEU A 19 12.26 10.94 6.11
CA LEU A 19 12.28 9.54 5.68
C LEU A 19 11.48 8.65 6.64
N MET A 20 11.66 8.84 7.95
CA MET A 20 10.92 8.07 8.95
C MET A 20 9.41 8.35 8.88
N ARG A 21 9.00 9.61 8.68
CA ARG A 21 7.59 9.97 8.52
C ARG A 21 6.97 9.29 7.30
N ARG A 22 7.66 9.32 6.16
CA ARG A 22 7.21 8.65 4.93
C ARG A 22 7.12 7.15 5.09
N LEU A 23 8.11 6.53 5.73
CA LEU A 23 8.11 5.10 6.00
C LEU A 23 6.89 4.70 6.84
N GLU A 24 6.57 5.47 7.88
CA GLU A 24 5.40 5.21 8.71
C GLU A 24 4.09 5.41 7.94
N GLU A 25 4.00 6.46 7.12
CA GLU A 25 2.84 6.68 6.27
C GLU A 25 2.64 5.53 5.26
N HIS A 26 3.71 5.04 4.64
CA HIS A 26 3.65 3.88 3.76
C HIS A 26 3.23 2.60 4.49
N ARG A 27 3.73 2.38 5.70
CA ARG A 27 3.30 1.24 6.55
C ARG A 27 1.82 1.34 6.89
N ARG A 28 1.32 2.53 7.26
CA ARG A 28 -0.09 2.77 7.54
C ARG A 28 -0.96 2.49 6.32
N LYS A 29 -0.59 3.04 5.15
CA LYS A 29 -1.30 2.81 3.88
C LYS A 29 -1.32 1.33 3.52
N LYS A 30 -0.21 0.60 3.68
CA LYS A 30 -0.15 -0.84 3.42
C LYS A 30 -1.13 -1.60 4.32
N LYS A 31 -1.17 -1.30 5.62
CA LYS A 31 -2.11 -1.92 6.57
C LYS A 31 -3.57 -1.62 6.21
N GLU A 32 -3.86 -0.39 5.81
CA GLU A 32 -5.20 0.03 5.40
C GLU A 32 -5.68 -0.71 4.15
N ILE A 33 -4.81 -0.86 3.14
CA ILE A 33 -5.10 -1.62 1.93
C ILE A 33 -5.35 -3.10 2.25
N ILE A 34 -4.50 -3.72 3.08
CA ILE A 34 -4.68 -5.13 3.48
C ILE A 34 -6.05 -5.32 4.14
N ARG A 35 -6.42 -4.44 5.09
CA ARG A 35 -7.72 -4.49 5.75
C ARG A 35 -8.89 -4.36 4.77
N MET A 36 -8.81 -3.40 3.84
CA MET A 36 -9.83 -3.26 2.80
C MET A 36 -9.96 -4.50 1.91
N MET A 37 -8.84 -5.15 1.59
CA MET A 37 -8.83 -6.39 0.82
C MET A 37 -9.45 -7.54 1.61
N GLU A 38 -9.11 -7.68 2.90
CA GLU A 38 -9.71 -8.69 3.77
C GLU A 38 -11.23 -8.53 3.86
N ASP A 39 -11.71 -7.31 4.08
CA ASP A 39 -13.15 -7.01 4.16
C ASP A 39 -13.85 -7.31 2.82
N TYR A 40 -13.25 -6.93 1.70
CA TYR A 40 -13.76 -7.25 0.38
C TYR A 40 -13.86 -8.77 0.14
N LEU A 41 -12.81 -9.51 0.49
CA LEU A 41 -12.77 -10.97 0.34
C LEU A 41 -13.81 -11.68 1.22
N LYS A 42 -14.00 -11.20 2.47
CA LYS A 42 -15.04 -11.71 3.37
C LYS A 42 -16.43 -11.57 2.76
N GLU A 43 -16.75 -10.37 2.31
CA GLU A 43 -18.05 -10.06 1.69
C GLU A 43 -18.28 -10.87 0.41
N GLU A 44 -17.27 -10.97 -0.46
CA GLU A 44 -17.39 -11.72 -1.70
C GLU A 44 -17.54 -13.23 -1.46
N CYS A 45 -16.81 -13.78 -0.49
CA CYS A 45 -16.94 -15.18 -0.09
C CYS A 45 -18.34 -15.47 0.47
N LYS A 46 -18.85 -14.59 1.34
CA LYS A 46 -20.19 -14.69 1.90
C LYS A 46 -21.27 -14.65 0.84
N LYS A 47 -21.15 -13.75 -0.15
CA LYS A 47 -22.08 -13.68 -1.29
C LYS A 47 -22.13 -14.96 -2.11
N ARG A 48 -20.97 -15.59 -2.36
CA ARG A 48 -20.87 -16.78 -3.22
C ARG A 48 -21.25 -18.08 -2.52
N THR A 49 -20.91 -18.20 -1.25
CA THR A 49 -21.00 -19.47 -0.51
C THR A 49 -22.10 -19.47 0.55
N GLY A 50 -22.61 -18.30 0.93
CA GLY A 50 -23.53 -18.13 2.05
C GLY A 50 -22.87 -18.33 3.42
N ARG A 51 -21.55 -18.52 3.49
CA ARG A 51 -20.78 -18.76 4.72
C ARG A 51 -19.78 -17.66 4.95
N GLU A 52 -19.52 -17.36 6.22
CA GLU A 52 -18.39 -16.50 6.57
C GLU A 52 -17.09 -17.31 6.54
N PRO A 53 -16.03 -16.79 5.87
CA PRO A 53 -14.71 -17.42 5.87
C PRO A 53 -14.02 -17.20 7.22
N GLU A 54 -13.45 -18.29 7.78
CA GLU A 54 -12.75 -18.25 9.08
C GLU A 54 -11.40 -17.53 9.00
N SER A 55 -10.70 -17.61 7.87
CA SER A 55 -9.46 -16.89 7.62
C SER A 55 -9.15 -16.76 6.13
N PHE A 56 -8.31 -15.80 5.78
CA PHE A 56 -7.68 -15.68 4.47
C PHE A 56 -6.17 -15.61 4.67
N GLU A 57 -5.42 -16.44 3.95
CA GLU A 57 -3.98 -16.28 3.86
C GLU A 57 -3.67 -15.23 2.78
N VAL A 58 -3.28 -14.04 3.21
CA VAL A 58 -2.84 -12.95 2.32
C VAL A 58 -1.32 -12.86 2.41
N TRP A 59 -0.63 -13.54 1.48
CA TRP A 59 0.83 -13.55 1.35
C TRP A 59 1.35 -12.34 0.57
#